data_AF-A0A2M7GVV9-F1
#
_entry.id   AF-A0A2M7GVV9-F1
#
_cell.length_a   1.000
_cell.length_b   1.000
_cell.length_c   1.000
_cell.angle_alpha   90.00
_cell.angle_beta   90.00
_cell.angle_gamma   90.00
#
_symmetry.space_group_name_H-M   'P 1'
#
loop_
_entity.id
_entity.type
_entity.pdbx_description
1 polymer ?
#
loop_
_entity_poly.entity_id
_entity_poly.type
_entity_poly.pdbx_seq_one_letter_code
_entity_poly.pdbx_strand_id
1 'polypeptide(L)'
;MKIEKYTPPTGSEQGKGSHILVYGKSGVGKTCTVFQTAEDPIFYLMAEGRSIDSTLAVINRPNLRLKIGYYNGWNDLLDTMYNTSNFSKCKTIFGDSMTHLMNIHLPDEILAENFEARERKKGEETLKDLTTRVKGTMEMYGVLSRQMSRLMKACQELCILGYDVIWSARDQDNPKWN
;
A
#
# COMPACT_ATOMS: atom_id res chain seq x y z
N MET A 1 4.97 22.26 -26.12
CA MET A 1 3.86 22.40 -25.16
C MET A 1 4.30 23.35 -24.06
N LYS A 2 3.60 24.47 -23.86
CA LYS A 2 3.90 25.43 -22.78
C LYS A 2 3.07 25.00 -21.57
N ILE A 3 3.72 24.59 -20.48
CA ILE A 3 3.04 24.17 -19.26
C ILE A 3 3.08 25.35 -18.29
N GLU A 4 1.93 25.91 -17.98
CA GLU A 4 1.78 26.92 -16.92
C GLU A 4 1.57 26.20 -15.59
N LYS A 5 2.35 26.58 -14.57
CA LYS A 5 2.26 25.99 -13.23
C LYS A 5 1.67 27.02 -12.28
N TYR A 6 0.61 26.63 -11.56
CA TYR A 6 0.09 27.41 -10.45
C TYR A 6 0.94 27.14 -9.20
N THR A 7 1.59 28.18 -8.68
CA THR A 7 2.28 28.12 -7.39
C THR A 7 1.39 28.82 -6.36
N PRO A 8 0.87 28.11 -5.34
CA PRO A 8 0.08 28.74 -4.29
C PRO A 8 0.93 29.75 -3.49
N PRO A 9 0.30 30.80 -2.88
CA PRO A 9 1.01 31.90 -2.22
C PRO A 9 1.89 31.51 -1.03
N THR A 10 1.73 30.29 -0.50
CA THR A 10 2.40 29.78 0.70
C THR A 10 3.78 29.14 0.44
N GLY A 11 4.30 29.22 -0.79
CA GLY A 11 5.75 29.11 -1.02
C GLY A 11 6.41 27.78 -0.67
N SER A 12 5.74 26.64 -0.90
CA SER A 12 6.48 25.37 -0.99
C SER A 12 6.79 25.07 -2.46
N GLU A 13 8.08 25.00 -2.82
CA GLU A 13 8.47 24.24 -4.00
C GLU A 13 7.98 22.81 -3.78
N GLN A 14 6.91 22.43 -4.47
CA GLN A 14 6.42 21.06 -4.44
C GLN A 14 7.51 20.16 -5.02
N GLY A 15 8.00 19.22 -4.22
CA GLY A 15 8.82 18.13 -4.72
C GLY A 15 8.11 17.46 -5.89
N LYS A 16 8.87 17.15 -6.95
CA LYS A 16 8.35 16.61 -8.21
C LYS A 16 8.00 15.11 -8.10
N GLY A 17 7.65 14.62 -6.91
CA GLY A 17 7.31 13.23 -6.67
C GLY A 17 5.96 12.89 -7.30
N SER A 18 5.84 11.68 -7.84
CA SER A 18 4.61 11.19 -8.46
C SER A 18 3.97 10.09 -7.63
N HIS A 19 2.65 10.14 -7.48
CA HIS A 19 1.87 9.02 -6.95
C HIS A 19 1.29 8.21 -8.11
N ILE A 20 1.69 6.95 -8.24
CA ILE A 20 1.40 6.10 -9.41
C ILE A 20 0.76 4.79 -8.95
N LEU A 21 -0.31 4.39 -9.63
CA LEU A 21 -0.93 3.07 -9.46
C LEU A 21 -0.71 2.23 -10.74
N VAL A 22 -0.04 1.10 -10.60
CA VAL A 22 0.15 0.10 -11.67
C VAL A 22 -0.79 -1.07 -11.39
N TYR A 23 -1.83 -1.23 -12.20
CA TYR A 23 -2.86 -2.23 -11.98
C TYR A 23 -3.00 -3.19 -13.18
N GLY A 24 -3.59 -4.36 -12.92
CA GLY A 24 -3.81 -5.39 -13.92
C GLY A 24 -3.93 -6.78 -13.30
N LYS A 25 -4.25 -7.78 -14.13
CA LYS A 25 -4.35 -9.20 -13.73
C LYS A 25 -3.08 -9.73 -13.03
N SER A 26 -3.22 -10.84 -12.31
CA SER A 26 -2.06 -11.53 -11.74
C SER A 26 -1.11 -12.02 -12.84
N GLY A 27 0.20 -12.05 -12.57
CA GLY A 27 1.20 -12.58 -13.50
C GLY A 27 1.54 -11.73 -14.72
N VAL A 28 0.93 -10.55 -14.91
CA VAL A 28 1.18 -9.68 -16.09
C VAL A 28 2.47 -8.85 -16.01
N GLY A 29 3.30 -9.07 -14.97
CA GLY A 29 4.61 -8.43 -14.85
C GLY A 29 4.63 -7.04 -14.20
N LYS A 30 3.59 -6.63 -13.45
CA LYS A 30 3.53 -5.31 -12.77
C LYS A 30 4.80 -5.00 -11.95
N THR A 31 5.18 -5.90 -11.05
CA THR A 31 6.36 -5.77 -10.18
C THR A 31 7.65 -5.71 -11.02
N CYS A 32 7.77 -6.56 -12.05
CA CYS A 32 8.92 -6.53 -12.97
C CYS A 32 9.02 -5.18 -13.70
N THR A 33 7.91 -4.66 -14.23
CA THR A 33 7.85 -3.38 -14.94
C THR A 33 8.32 -2.24 -14.04
N VAL A 34 7.86 -2.19 -12.78
CA VAL A 34 8.31 -1.17 -11.83
C VAL A 34 9.80 -1.29 -11.55
N PHE A 35 10.31 -2.48 -11.20
CA PHE A 35 11.74 -2.67 -10.96
C PHE A 35 12.61 -2.38 -12.19
N GLN A 36 12.11 -2.61 -13.40
CA GLN A 36 12.84 -2.33 -14.64
C GLN A 36 12.89 -0.84 -14.98
N THR A 37 11.90 -0.03 -14.55
CA THR A 37 11.71 1.34 -15.05
C THR A 37 11.82 2.44 -14.00
N ALA A 38 11.58 2.13 -12.72
CA ALA A 38 11.60 3.13 -11.66
C ALA A 38 13.02 3.61 -11.33
N GLU A 39 13.14 4.82 -10.79
CA GLU A 39 14.43 5.41 -10.45
C GLU A 39 15.02 4.76 -9.18
N ASP A 40 16.33 4.49 -9.20
CA ASP A 40 17.01 3.90 -8.04
C ASP A 40 17.45 4.98 -7.04
N PRO A 41 17.61 4.64 -5.75
CA PRO A 41 17.27 3.37 -5.11
C PRO A 41 15.76 3.21 -4.85
N ILE A 42 15.28 1.97 -4.93
CA ILE A 42 13.88 1.60 -4.69
C ILE A 42 13.73 1.02 -3.28
N PHE A 43 12.83 1.60 -2.48
CA PHE A 43 12.31 0.96 -1.27
C PHE A 43 11.11 0.10 -1.65
N TYR A 44 11.26 -1.22 -1.58
CA TYR A 44 10.19 -2.18 -1.88
C TYR A 44 9.49 -2.63 -0.60
N LEU A 45 8.28 -2.13 -0.39
CA LEU A 45 7.41 -2.51 0.69
C LEU A 45 6.62 -3.76 0.28
N MET A 46 7.01 -4.91 0.84
CA MET A 46 6.39 -6.19 0.54
C MET A 46 5.10 -6.36 1.36
N ALA A 47 3.94 -6.16 0.74
CA ALA A 47 2.67 -6.42 1.40
C ALA A 47 2.18 -7.86 1.20
N GLU A 48 2.45 -8.48 0.05
CA GLU A 48 1.86 -9.78 -0.31
C GLU A 48 2.63 -11.02 0.21
N GLY A 49 3.67 -10.87 1.05
CA GLY A 49 4.40 -11.99 1.65
C GLY A 49 5.00 -13.02 0.68
N ARG A 50 5.14 -12.68 -0.61
CA ARG A 50 5.63 -13.58 -1.67
C ARG A 50 7.14 -13.45 -1.82
N SER A 51 7.79 -14.55 -2.23
CA SER A 51 9.18 -14.46 -2.71
C SER A 51 9.26 -13.56 -3.94
N ILE A 52 10.25 -12.67 -3.95
CA ILE A 52 10.58 -11.80 -5.08
C ILE A 52 11.58 -12.43 -6.04
N ASP A 53 12.12 -13.62 -5.72
CA ASP A 53 13.23 -14.23 -6.45
C ASP A 53 12.85 -14.48 -7.92
N SER A 54 11.63 -14.94 -8.17
CA SER A 54 11.12 -15.14 -9.53
C SER A 54 11.03 -13.84 -10.33
N THR A 55 10.75 -12.73 -9.66
CA THR A 55 10.70 -11.39 -10.29
C THR A 55 12.11 -10.92 -10.58
N LEU A 56 13.03 -11.05 -9.62
CA LEU A 56 14.43 -10.64 -9.78
C LEU A 56 15.15 -11.46 -10.86
N ALA A 57 14.83 -12.76 -10.99
CA ALA A 57 15.45 -13.65 -11.97
C ALA A 57 15.19 -13.23 -13.44
N VAL A 58 14.10 -12.53 -13.71
CA VAL A 58 13.71 -12.12 -15.08
C VAL A 58 13.99 -10.65 -15.39
N ILE A 59 14.45 -9.87 -14.40
CA ILE A 59 14.73 -8.45 -14.57
C ILE A 59 16.09 -8.26 -15.24
N ASN A 60 16.12 -7.47 -16.31
CA ASN A 60 17.35 -7.13 -17.01
C ASN A 60 17.90 -5.79 -16.49
N ARG A 61 18.21 -5.74 -15.18
CA ARG A 61 18.76 -4.56 -14.50
C ARG A 61 19.80 -4.98 -13.45
N PRO A 62 21.04 -5.30 -13.88
CA PRO A 62 22.05 -5.90 -13.00
C PRO A 62 22.51 -5.01 -11.84
N ASN A 63 22.36 -3.68 -11.98
CA ASN A 63 22.73 -2.70 -10.95
C ASN A 63 21.53 -2.18 -10.15
N LEU A 64 20.40 -2.90 -10.14
CA LEU A 64 19.21 -2.53 -9.39
C LEU A 64 19.55 -2.36 -7.89
N ARG A 65 19.25 -1.19 -7.33
CA ARG A 65 19.46 -0.91 -5.90
C ARG A 65 18.13 -0.99 -5.17
N LEU A 66 17.89 -2.15 -4.55
CA LEU A 66 16.65 -2.45 -3.85
C LEU A 66 16.88 -2.50 -2.33
N LYS A 67 16.02 -1.82 -1.58
CA LYS A 67 15.88 -1.98 -0.13
C LYS A 67 14.51 -2.61 0.14
N ILE A 68 14.49 -3.82 0.69
CA ILE A 68 13.24 -4.52 1.00
C ILE A 68 12.79 -4.08 2.40
N GLY A 69 11.55 -3.62 2.50
CA GLY A 69 10.88 -3.22 3.73
C GLY A 69 9.76 -4.19 4.09
N TYR A 70 9.66 -4.46 5.38
CA TYR A 70 8.61 -5.25 6.00
C TYR A 70 7.93 -4.40 7.07
N TYR A 71 6.68 -4.72 7.36
CA TYR A 71 5.88 -4.09 8.41
C TYR A 71 5.04 -5.16 9.10
N ASN A 72 4.63 -4.90 10.34
CA ASN A 72 3.81 -5.77 11.15
C ASN A 72 2.46 -5.11 11.47
N GLY A 73 1.51 -5.32 10.56
CA GLY A 73 0.16 -4.75 10.66
C GLY A 73 0.04 -3.29 10.21
N TRP A 74 -1.17 -2.77 10.25
CA TRP A 74 -1.58 -1.53 9.59
C TRP A 74 -1.00 -0.29 10.28
N ASN A 75 -0.94 -0.31 11.61
CA ASN A 75 -0.35 0.80 12.35
C ASN A 75 1.15 0.93 12.07
N ASP A 76 1.89 -0.18 12.04
CA ASP A 76 3.32 -0.18 11.68
C ASP A 76 3.53 0.21 10.21
N LEU A 77 2.62 -0.20 9.30
CA LEU A 77 2.62 0.28 7.93
C LEU A 77 2.49 1.80 7.85
N LEU A 78 1.51 2.37 8.56
CA LEU A 78 1.29 3.82 8.57
C LEU A 78 2.50 4.55 9.18
N ASP A 79 3.02 4.06 10.30
CA ASP A 79 4.21 4.62 10.95
C ASP A 79 5.43 4.55 10.02
N THR A 80 5.57 3.44 9.28
CA THR A 80 6.61 3.28 8.26
C THR A 80 6.48 4.34 7.16
N MET A 81 5.26 4.57 6.66
CA MET A 81 4.98 5.53 5.59
C MET A 81 5.12 6.99 6.02
N TYR A 82 4.78 7.32 7.27
CA TYR A 82 4.94 8.68 7.82
C TYR A 82 6.37 8.99 8.25
N ASN A 83 7.18 7.98 8.60
CA ASN A 83 8.57 8.19 8.98
C ASN A 83 9.49 8.23 7.74
N THR A 84 9.71 9.44 7.23
CA THR A 84 10.52 9.70 6.02
C THR A 84 11.96 9.21 6.11
N SER A 85 12.51 9.05 7.32
CA SER A 85 13.87 8.54 7.50
C SER A 85 14.05 7.10 7.01
N ASN A 86 12.95 6.31 7.00
CA ASN A 86 12.92 4.95 6.47
C ASN A 86 13.29 4.89 4.97
N PHE A 87 12.95 5.95 4.25
CA PHE A 87 13.15 6.10 2.81
C PHE A 87 14.39 6.93 2.48
N SER A 88 15.22 7.25 3.47
CA SER A 88 16.46 7.99 3.24
C SER A 88 17.30 7.34 2.15
N LYS A 89 17.80 8.17 1.22
CA LYS A 89 18.57 7.77 0.03
C LYS A 89 17.78 6.99 -1.03
N CYS A 90 16.50 6.67 -0.82
CA CYS A 90 15.65 6.11 -1.86
C CYS A 90 15.01 7.24 -2.67
N LYS A 91 14.75 6.98 -3.95
CA LYS A 91 14.00 7.90 -4.82
C LYS A 91 12.58 7.39 -5.04
N THR A 92 12.43 6.08 -5.18
CA THR A 92 11.14 5.42 -5.35
C THR A 92 10.77 4.60 -4.12
N ILE A 93 9.50 4.67 -3.75
CA ILE A 93 8.86 3.80 -2.76
C ILE A 93 7.83 2.99 -3.53
N PHE A 94 7.97 1.66 -3.51
CA PHE A 94 7.08 0.76 -4.24
C PHE A 94 6.42 -0.22 -3.29
N GLY A 95 5.10 -0.15 -3.16
CA GLY A 95 4.30 -1.09 -2.38
C GLY A 95 3.55 -2.12 -3.23
N ASP A 96 3.66 -3.39 -2.85
CA ASP A 96 3.14 -4.53 -3.63
C ASP A 96 2.36 -5.50 -2.73
N SER A 97 1.03 -5.49 -2.70
CA SER A 97 0.08 -4.67 -3.48
C SER A 97 -0.91 -3.89 -2.61
N MET A 98 -1.42 -2.77 -3.15
CA MET A 98 -2.50 -1.99 -2.56
C MET A 98 -3.79 -2.81 -2.42
N THR A 99 -4.07 -3.70 -3.36
CA THR A 99 -5.24 -4.58 -3.30
C THR A 99 -5.18 -5.49 -2.08
N HIS A 100 -4.01 -6.08 -1.78
CA HIS A 100 -3.83 -6.94 -0.62
C HIS A 100 -4.00 -6.18 0.70
N LEU A 101 -3.41 -4.97 0.77
CA LEU A 101 -3.56 -4.07 1.90
C LEU A 101 -5.03 -3.74 2.20
N MET A 102 -5.78 -3.37 1.16
CA MET A 102 -7.16 -2.90 1.29
C MET A 102 -8.15 -4.02 1.60
N ASN A 103 -7.94 -5.21 1.05
CA ASN A 103 -8.95 -6.26 1.07
C ASN A 103 -8.66 -7.39 2.06
N ILE A 104 -7.40 -7.52 2.51
CA ILE A 104 -6.99 -8.60 3.41
C ILE A 104 -6.51 -8.00 4.73
N HIS A 105 -5.37 -7.31 4.73
CA HIS A 105 -4.76 -6.83 5.97
C HIS A 105 -5.66 -5.87 6.77
N LEU A 106 -6.15 -4.81 6.14
CA LEU A 106 -6.95 -3.81 6.85
C LEU A 106 -8.30 -4.36 7.36
N PRO A 107 -9.07 -5.14 6.58
CA PRO A 107 -10.26 -5.80 7.09
C PRO A 107 -9.98 -6.76 8.25
N ASP A 108 -8.92 -7.56 8.19
CA ASP A 108 -8.56 -8.51 9.25
C ASP A 108 -8.24 -7.77 10.56
N GLU A 109 -7.57 -6.64 10.50
CA GLU A 109 -7.29 -5.81 11.68
C GLU A 109 -8.52 -5.14 12.26
N ILE A 110 -9.38 -4.57 11.42
CA ILE A 110 -10.65 -3.99 11.87
C ILE A 110 -11.49 -5.07 12.57
N LEU A 111 -11.48 -6.30 12.06
CA LEU A 111 -12.18 -7.41 12.70
C LEU A 111 -11.54 -7.78 14.03
N ALA A 112 -10.21 -7.92 14.10
CA ALA A 112 -9.49 -8.22 15.33
C ALA A 112 -9.79 -7.19 16.44
N GLU A 113 -9.71 -5.90 16.13
CA GLU A 113 -10.04 -4.82 17.07
C GLU A 113 -11.49 -4.91 17.57
N ASN A 114 -12.44 -5.21 16.67
CA ASN A 114 -13.85 -5.36 17.01
C ASN A 114 -14.10 -6.60 17.90
N PHE A 115 -13.42 -7.72 17.62
CA PHE A 115 -13.51 -8.93 18.45
C PHE A 115 -12.95 -8.68 19.85
N GLU A 116 -11.77 -8.07 19.96
CA GLU A 116 -11.19 -7.72 21.25
C GLU A 116 -12.09 -6.77 22.06
N ALA A 117 -12.69 -5.78 21.40
CA ALA A 117 -13.64 -4.86 22.03
C ALA A 117 -14.93 -5.57 22.51
N ARG A 118 -15.41 -6.59 21.77
CA ARG A 118 -16.56 -7.43 22.16
C ARG A 118 -16.22 -8.40 23.29
N GLU A 119 -15.04 -9.00 23.27
CA GLU A 119 -14.55 -9.89 24.34
C GLU A 119 -14.41 -9.15 25.67
N ARG A 120 -13.94 -7.90 25.64
CA ARG A 120 -13.92 -7.01 26.81
C ARG A 120 -15.32 -6.60 27.32
N LYS A 121 -16.38 -6.87 26.55
CA LYS A 121 -17.77 -6.49 26.84
C LYS A 121 -18.72 -7.68 27.10
N LYS A 122 -18.24 -8.90 27.34
CA LYS A 122 -19.12 -10.10 27.32
C LYS A 122 -20.40 -9.98 28.16
N GLY A 123 -21.53 -10.04 27.45
CA GLY A 123 -22.88 -10.36 27.88
C GLY A 123 -23.73 -10.63 26.64
N GLU A 124 -23.84 -11.92 26.29
CA GLU A 124 -24.92 -12.56 25.49
C GLU A 124 -25.13 -12.15 24.01
N GLU A 125 -24.57 -12.94 23.10
CA GLU A 125 -25.28 -13.66 22.00
C GLU A 125 -24.25 -14.25 21.02
N THR A 126 -23.59 -15.31 21.47
CA THR A 126 -22.67 -16.10 20.67
C THR A 126 -23.49 -17.09 19.84
N LEU A 127 -23.98 -16.73 18.64
CA LEU A 127 -24.36 -17.71 17.60
C LEU A 127 -24.76 -17.17 16.21
N LYS A 128 -24.67 -15.87 15.92
CA LYS A 128 -24.99 -15.30 14.58
C LYS A 128 -23.79 -14.77 13.77
N ASP A 129 -22.55 -15.01 14.21
CA ASP A 129 -21.37 -14.25 13.75
C ASP A 129 -20.57 -14.88 12.59
N LEU A 130 -20.97 -16.04 12.05
CA LEU A 130 -20.26 -16.69 10.94
C LEU A 130 -20.78 -16.27 9.55
N THR A 131 -22.05 -15.86 9.43
CA THR A 131 -22.68 -15.48 8.16
C THR A 131 -22.55 -13.98 7.85
N THR A 132 -22.25 -13.14 8.85
CA THR A 132 -21.94 -11.71 8.65
C THR A 132 -20.52 -11.47 8.13
N ARG A 133 -19.69 -12.53 8.03
CA ARG A 133 -18.31 -12.51 7.48
C ARG A 133 -18.19 -11.89 6.08
N VAL A 134 -19.28 -11.79 5.32
CA VAL A 134 -19.27 -11.41 3.89
C VAL A 134 -20.05 -10.12 3.61
N LYS A 135 -20.84 -9.60 4.56
CA LYS A 135 -21.56 -8.33 4.38
C LYS A 135 -20.88 -7.24 5.20
N GLY A 136 -19.93 -6.53 4.57
CA GLY A 136 -19.35 -5.32 5.15
C GLY A 136 -20.46 -4.36 5.58
N THR A 137 -20.52 -4.05 6.87
CA THR A 137 -21.48 -3.06 7.39
C THR A 137 -21.06 -1.67 6.92
N MET A 138 -21.99 -0.71 6.82
CA MET A 138 -21.62 0.68 6.47
C MET A 138 -20.59 1.27 7.44
N GLU A 139 -20.60 0.86 8.70
CA GLU A 139 -19.62 1.26 9.71
C GLU A 139 -18.21 0.76 9.37
N MET A 140 -18.06 -0.50 8.93
CA MET A 140 -16.78 -1.05 8.46
C MET A 140 -16.25 -0.27 7.25
N TYR A 141 -17.11 0.10 6.30
CA TYR A 141 -16.70 0.92 5.16
C TYR A 141 -16.20 2.31 5.59
N GLY A 142 -16.83 2.92 6.60
CA GLY A 142 -16.39 4.20 7.15
C GLY A 142 -15.00 4.13 7.81
N VAL A 143 -14.73 3.06 8.58
CA VAL A 143 -13.42 2.82 9.19
C VAL A 143 -12.36 2.56 8.12
N LEU A 144 -12.66 1.68 7.16
CA LEU A 144 -11.76 1.37 6.05
C LEU A 144 -11.40 2.64 5.25
N SER A 145 -12.39 3.43 4.86
CA SER A 145 -12.19 4.68 4.12
C SER A 145 -11.32 5.67 4.89
N ARG A 146 -11.50 5.79 6.21
CA ARG A 146 -10.67 6.66 7.06
C ARG A 146 -9.23 6.18 7.11
N GLN A 147 -9.01 4.89 7.27
CA GLN A 147 -7.67 4.30 7.31
C GLN A 147 -6.95 4.45 5.96
N MET A 148 -7.65 4.22 4.86
CA MET A 148 -7.13 4.48 3.52
C MET A 148 -6.80 5.95 3.30
N SER A 149 -7.63 6.86 3.80
CA SER A 149 -7.37 8.31 3.73
C SER A 149 -6.07 8.69 4.46
N ARG A 150 -5.74 8.03 5.58
CA ARG A 150 -4.45 8.20 6.27
C ARG A 150 -3.29 7.73 5.41
N LEU A 151 -3.39 6.54 4.82
CA LEU A 151 -2.35 6.03 3.91
C LEU A 151 -2.14 6.94 2.69
N MET A 152 -3.24 7.42 2.08
CA MET A 152 -3.17 8.35 0.93
C MET A 152 -2.53 9.69 1.33
N LYS A 153 -2.81 10.19 2.53
CA LYS A 153 -2.17 11.39 3.06
C LYS A 153 -0.65 11.20 3.23
N ALA A 154 -0.22 10.06 3.76
CA ALA A 154 1.21 9.74 3.86
C ALA A 154 1.87 9.69 2.46
N CYS A 155 1.21 9.06 1.48
CA CYS A 155 1.69 9.03 0.09
C CYS A 155 1.82 10.44 -0.50
N GLN A 156 0.84 11.31 -0.25
CA GLN A 156 0.89 12.71 -0.69
C GLN A 156 2.06 13.47 -0.06
N GLU A 157 2.26 13.35 1.25
CA GLU A 157 3.38 14.00 1.95
C GLU A 157 4.73 13.55 1.39
N LEU A 158 4.90 12.26 1.10
CA LEU A 158 6.10 11.72 0.45
C LEU A 158 6.29 12.27 -0.97
N CYS A 159 5.22 12.39 -1.76
CA CYS A 159 5.30 12.98 -3.09
C CYS A 159 5.71 14.47 -3.05
N ILE A 160 5.16 15.23 -2.09
CA ILE A 160 5.54 16.64 -1.85
C ILE A 160 7.02 16.75 -1.47
N LEU A 161 7.58 15.76 -0.79
CA LEU A 161 9.01 15.68 -0.48
C LEU A 161 9.88 15.20 -1.66
N GLY A 162 9.26 14.86 -2.80
CA GLY A 162 9.95 14.49 -4.03
C GLY A 162 10.13 12.98 -4.24
N TYR A 163 9.58 12.12 -3.40
CA TYR A 163 9.59 10.67 -3.61
C TYR A 163 8.56 10.26 -4.66
N ASP A 164 8.91 9.28 -5.49
CA ASP A 164 7.91 8.62 -6.34
C ASP A 164 7.30 7.47 -5.57
N VAL A 165 6.00 7.56 -5.28
CA VAL A 165 5.25 6.53 -4.55
C VAL A 165 4.47 5.72 -5.57
N ILE A 166 4.83 4.45 -5.72
CA ILE A 166 4.24 3.53 -6.68
C ILE A 166 3.53 2.43 -5.91
N TRP A 167 2.32 2.08 -6.35
CA TRP A 167 1.57 0.94 -5.83
C TRP A 167 1.23 -0.03 -6.94
N SER A 168 1.35 -1.33 -6.68
CA SER A 168 0.76 -2.35 -7.53
C SER A 168 -0.69 -2.62 -7.08
N ALA A 169 -1.55 -3.02 -8.01
CA ALA A 169 -2.90 -3.51 -7.70
C ALA A 169 -3.32 -4.65 -8.63
N ARG A 170 -4.24 -5.49 -8.16
CA ARG A 170 -4.84 -6.59 -8.91
C ARG A 170 -6.28 -6.23 -9.31
N ASP A 171 -6.66 -6.54 -10.54
CA ASP A 171 -8.04 -6.32 -11.04
C ASP A 171 -9.08 -7.15 -10.27
N GLN A 172 -8.67 -8.34 -9.84
CA GLN A 172 -9.48 -9.26 -9.07
C GLN A 172 -8.62 -9.84 -7.96
N ASP A 173 -9.16 -9.80 -6.74
CA ASP A 173 -8.46 -10.34 -5.58
C ASP A 173 -8.60 -11.87 -5.49
N ASN A 174 -9.72 -12.41 -6.00
CA ASN A 174 -9.94 -13.85 -6.16
C ASN A 174 -9.12 -14.39 -7.33
N PRO A 175 -8.06 -15.19 -7.09
CA PRO A 175 -7.42 -15.93 -8.17
C PRO A 175 -8.47 -16.89 -8.76
N LYS A 176 -8.63 -16.89 -10.09
CA LYS A 176 -9.28 -18.03 -10.72
C LYS A 176 -8.30 -19.20 -10.64
N TRP A 177 -8.55 -20.12 -9.71
CA TRP A 177 -7.95 -21.44 -9.72
C TRP A 177 -8.67 -22.23 -10.81
N ASN A 178 -8.13 -22.18 -12.02
CA ASN A 178 -8.54 -23.06 -13.12
C ASN A 178 -7.34 -23.87 -13.56
#